data_AF-A0A4X1TS40-F1
#
_entry.id   AF-A0A4X1TS40-F1
#
_cell.length_a   1.000
_cell.length_b   1.000
_cell.length_c   1.000
_cell.angle_alpha   90.00
_cell.angle_beta   90.00
_cell.angle_gamma   90.00
#
_symmetry.space_group_name_H-M   'P 1'
#
loop_
_entity.id
_entity.type
_entity.pdbx_description
1 polymer ?
#
loop_
_entity_poly.entity_id
_entity_poly.type
_entity_poly.pdbx_seq_one_letter_code
_entity_poly.pdbx_strand_id
1 'polypeptide(L)'
;MAMGNQHPSISRLQEIQKEVKSIEQQVTAFSGLSDDKTYKKLERILTKQLFEIDSVDTEGKGDIQQARKRAAQETERLLKELEQNANHPHRLEIQHIFQEAQSLVKEKIVPFHSGGSCVTEEFEEGIQDVILRLTRVKTGGRTSLRKARYHTLTKVCAVQEIIEDCGRKPPSLPLSADAHPSVAKINSVMCDVNRARGTLIALLMGVSSDETCRHLSCVLSGLMADLDALDVCGHTEIRNYRKEVVEDINKLLKYLDLEEEADTTYAFDLGQNHSILKIEKVLTRVREIKNELLRAQNPAELYLSSKTELQGLIGQLDEVSLEKNPCIREARRRAVVEVQTLITYVDLREALEKRRALASAEHPSLAAVWTILGHLSEIQEEVFTRFCNGLTQIETLFKSKNYEFMWNPHLGYILTCPSNLGTGLRAGVHIKLPHLGKHEKFPEVLKRLRLQKRGTGELGGDCRHPLRVPPLTPPNPADPSVSPGGVDTAAVGGVFDVSNADRLGFSEVELVQMVVDGVKLLIEMEQRLEQGQAIDDLVPAQK
;
A
#
# COMPACT_ATOMS: atom_id res chain seq x y z
N MET A 1 -21.80 -6.55 -68.40
CA MET A 1 -21.70 -6.06 -67.01
C MET A 1 -20.27 -5.55 -66.83
N ALA A 2 -20.07 -4.24 -66.89
CA ALA A 2 -18.74 -3.64 -66.83
C ALA A 2 -18.22 -3.71 -65.40
N MET A 3 -17.16 -4.49 -65.16
CA MET A 3 -16.35 -4.34 -63.96
C MET A 3 -15.65 -2.98 -64.05
N GLY A 4 -16.13 -2.00 -63.28
CA GLY A 4 -15.65 -0.63 -63.32
C GLY A 4 -14.20 -0.54 -62.85
N ASN A 5 -13.30 -0.09 -63.72
CA ASN A 5 -11.98 0.37 -63.34
C ASN A 5 -12.14 1.59 -62.41
N GLN A 6 -11.78 1.45 -61.13
CA GLN A 6 -11.65 2.59 -60.22
C GLN A 6 -10.57 3.55 -60.74
N HIS A 7 -10.80 4.85 -60.53
CA HIS A 7 -9.84 5.90 -60.88
C HIS A 7 -8.51 5.70 -60.11
N PRO A 8 -7.33 5.84 -60.75
CA PRO A 8 -6.03 5.65 -60.08
C PRO A 8 -5.87 6.48 -58.79
N SER A 9 -6.29 7.75 -58.80
CA SER A 9 -6.29 8.61 -57.61
C SER A 9 -7.18 8.09 -56.47
N ILE A 10 -8.33 7.49 -56.79
CA ILE A 10 -9.24 6.90 -55.79
C ILE A 10 -8.60 5.64 -55.20
N SER A 11 -8.03 4.78 -56.03
CA SER A 11 -7.32 3.58 -55.58
C SER A 11 -6.14 3.94 -54.67
N ARG A 12 -5.36 4.97 -55.03
CA ARG A 12 -4.25 5.44 -54.19
C ARG A 12 -4.72 5.99 -52.84
N LEU A 13 -5.80 6.78 -52.81
CA LEU A 13 -6.38 7.27 -51.56
C LEU A 13 -6.89 6.12 -50.68
N GLN A 14 -7.48 5.08 -51.26
CA GLN A 14 -7.92 3.90 -50.52
C GLN A 14 -6.75 3.10 -49.93
N GLU A 15 -5.63 2.98 -50.65
CA GLU A 15 -4.40 2.37 -50.13
C GLU A 15 -3.87 3.14 -48.91
N ILE A 16 -3.76 4.46 -49.04
CA ILE A 16 -3.31 5.33 -47.94
C ILE A 16 -4.26 5.19 -46.74
N GLN A 17 -5.57 5.23 -46.94
CA GLN A 17 -6.55 5.04 -45.87
C GLN A 17 -6.42 3.66 -45.19
N LYS A 18 -6.09 2.60 -45.94
CA LYS A 18 -5.82 1.28 -45.36
C LYS A 18 -4.57 1.30 -44.47
N GLU A 19 -3.52 1.99 -44.89
CA GLU A 19 -2.31 2.18 -44.09
C GLU A 19 -2.59 3.01 -42.83
N VAL A 20 -3.29 4.15 -42.95
CA VAL A 20 -3.72 5.01 -41.83
C VAL A 20 -4.55 4.21 -40.82
N LYS A 21 -5.51 3.42 -41.30
CA LYS A 21 -6.35 2.56 -40.45
C LYS A 21 -5.56 1.48 -39.72
N SER A 22 -4.47 0.97 -40.30
CA SER A 22 -3.58 0.02 -39.63
C SER A 22 -2.80 0.64 -38.47
N ILE A 23 -2.64 1.97 -38.46
CA ILE A 23 -1.90 2.73 -37.46
C ILE A 23 -2.83 3.27 -36.35
N GLU A 24 -4.13 3.44 -36.63
CA GLU A 24 -5.13 3.95 -35.67
C GLU A 24 -5.08 3.21 -34.32
N GLN A 25 -4.93 1.89 -34.32
CA GLN A 25 -4.84 1.11 -33.09
C GLN A 25 -3.56 1.42 -32.28
N GLN A 26 -2.44 1.71 -32.95
CA GLN A 26 -1.19 2.08 -32.29
C GLN A 26 -1.27 3.48 -31.67
N VAL A 27 -1.97 4.41 -32.33
CA VAL A 27 -2.19 5.78 -31.84
C VAL A 27 -3.14 5.79 -30.63
N THR A 28 -4.27 5.09 -30.73
CA THR A 28 -5.26 4.99 -29.64
C THR A 28 -4.69 4.30 -28.40
N ALA A 29 -3.80 3.33 -28.58
CA ALA A 29 -3.11 2.62 -27.51
C ALA A 29 -1.79 3.28 -27.07
N PHE A 30 -1.38 4.38 -27.70
CA PHE A 30 -0.11 5.05 -27.36
C PHE A 30 -0.17 5.62 -25.94
N SER A 31 0.74 5.16 -25.09
CA SER A 31 0.81 5.53 -23.67
C SER A 31 2.10 6.27 -23.29
N GLY A 32 2.94 6.60 -24.27
CA GLY A 32 4.22 7.27 -24.07
C GLY A 32 4.10 8.79 -23.93
N LEU A 33 5.25 9.46 -23.91
CA LEU A 33 5.40 10.92 -23.97
C LEU A 33 5.80 11.38 -25.38
N SER A 34 5.86 12.68 -25.61
CA SER A 34 6.21 13.26 -26.91
C SER A 34 7.67 13.08 -27.30
N ASP A 35 8.57 12.87 -26.33
CA ASP A 35 9.98 12.62 -26.55
C ASP A 35 10.30 11.16 -26.90
N ASP A 36 9.35 10.24 -26.69
CA ASP A 36 9.50 8.82 -26.98
C ASP A 36 9.80 8.53 -28.46
N LYS A 37 10.66 7.52 -28.69
CA LYS A 37 10.99 7.05 -30.04
C LYS A 37 9.74 6.59 -30.81
N THR A 38 8.81 5.95 -30.12
CA THR A 38 7.56 5.46 -30.70
C THR A 38 6.63 6.61 -31.10
N TYR A 39 6.54 7.68 -30.30
CA TYR A 39 5.81 8.89 -30.67
C TYR A 39 6.35 9.47 -31.98
N LYS A 40 7.67 9.75 -32.02
CA LYS A 40 8.35 10.31 -33.19
C LYS A 40 8.18 9.44 -34.44
N LYS A 41 8.18 8.11 -34.27
CA LYS A 41 7.92 7.17 -35.36
C LYS A 41 6.49 7.28 -35.89
N LEU A 42 5.48 7.26 -35.02
CA LEU A 42 4.07 7.35 -35.40
C LEU A 42 3.75 8.71 -36.05
N GLU A 43 4.23 9.80 -35.45
CA GLU A 43 4.10 11.16 -35.97
C GLU A 43 4.70 11.27 -37.37
N ARG A 44 5.93 10.76 -37.58
CA ARG A 44 6.59 10.76 -38.89
C ARG A 44 5.80 9.98 -39.94
N ILE A 45 5.24 8.82 -39.57
CA ILE A 45 4.44 8.01 -40.51
C ILE A 45 3.17 8.77 -40.90
N LEU A 46 2.41 9.28 -39.93
CA LEU A 46 1.16 10.01 -40.20
C LEU A 46 1.40 11.29 -41.01
N THR A 47 2.49 12.01 -40.70
CA THR A 47 2.89 13.21 -41.44
C THR A 47 3.25 12.88 -42.88
N LYS A 48 3.94 11.76 -43.12
CA LYS A 48 4.24 11.26 -44.47
C LYS A 48 2.96 10.93 -45.24
N GLN A 49 1.98 10.28 -44.59
CA GLN A 49 0.69 9.98 -45.23
C GLN A 49 -0.08 11.26 -45.59
N LEU A 50 -0.03 12.29 -44.75
CA LEU A 50 -0.67 13.58 -45.03
C LEU A 50 -0.08 14.24 -46.28
N PHE A 51 1.26 14.28 -46.40
CA PHE A 51 1.93 14.77 -47.61
C PHE A 51 1.56 13.97 -48.86
N GLU A 52 1.45 12.64 -48.74
CA GLU A 52 1.03 11.79 -49.86
C GLU A 52 -0.41 12.07 -50.29
N ILE A 53 -1.34 12.27 -49.35
CA ILE A 53 -2.73 12.63 -49.61
C ILE A 53 -2.81 13.98 -50.35
N ASP A 54 -2.05 14.99 -49.90
CA ASP A 54 -2.02 16.31 -50.51
C ASP A 54 -1.46 16.30 -51.93
N SER A 55 -0.54 15.38 -52.23
CA SER A 55 0.05 15.20 -53.56
C SER A 55 -0.88 14.53 -54.59
N VAL A 56 -2.01 13.97 -54.16
CA VAL A 56 -2.96 13.30 -55.07
C VAL A 56 -3.67 14.34 -55.95
N ASP A 57 -3.47 14.21 -57.26
CA ASP A 57 -4.21 14.98 -58.25
C ASP A 57 -5.68 14.54 -58.30
N THR A 58 -6.55 15.53 -58.20
CA THR A 58 -8.00 15.35 -58.18
C THR A 58 -8.64 15.60 -59.54
N GLU A 59 -7.90 16.16 -60.50
CA GLU A 59 -8.41 16.51 -61.84
C GLU A 59 -9.69 17.37 -61.82
N GLY A 60 -9.94 18.08 -60.72
CA GLY A 60 -11.19 18.83 -60.50
C GLY A 60 -12.44 17.97 -60.24
N LYS A 61 -12.30 16.65 -60.13
CA LYS A 61 -13.41 15.72 -59.86
C LYS A 61 -13.83 15.80 -58.39
N GLY A 62 -15.08 16.19 -58.15
CA GLY A 62 -15.60 16.47 -56.81
C GLY A 62 -15.62 15.26 -55.85
N ASP A 63 -15.83 14.06 -56.38
CA ASP A 63 -15.77 12.80 -55.64
C ASP A 63 -14.34 12.50 -55.14
N ILE A 64 -13.31 12.73 -55.96
CA ILE A 64 -11.90 12.57 -55.59
C ILE A 64 -11.47 13.64 -54.58
N GLN A 65 -11.91 14.89 -54.76
CA GLN A 65 -11.67 15.96 -53.78
C GLN A 65 -12.29 15.63 -52.42
N GLN A 66 -13.51 15.09 -52.40
CA GLN A 66 -14.18 14.67 -51.17
C GLN A 66 -13.48 13.46 -50.52
N ALA A 67 -12.98 12.51 -51.31
CA ALA A 67 -12.19 11.38 -50.81
C ALA A 67 -10.87 11.86 -50.18
N ARG A 68 -10.14 12.74 -50.86
CA ARG A 68 -8.89 13.34 -50.36
C ARG A 68 -9.11 14.10 -49.05
N LYS A 69 -10.16 14.94 -49.01
CA LYS A 69 -10.53 15.69 -47.79
C LYS A 69 -10.83 14.75 -46.62
N ARG A 70 -11.57 13.66 -46.85
CA ARG A 70 -11.86 12.66 -45.80
C ARG A 70 -10.60 11.98 -45.29
N ALA A 71 -9.71 11.55 -46.19
CA ALA A 71 -8.45 10.90 -45.82
C ALA A 71 -7.52 11.85 -45.01
N ALA A 72 -7.42 13.12 -45.42
CA ALA A 72 -6.65 14.13 -44.70
C ALA A 72 -7.21 14.36 -43.29
N GLN A 73 -8.54 14.57 -43.18
CA GLN A 73 -9.22 14.77 -41.89
C GLN A 73 -9.04 13.59 -40.92
N GLU A 74 -9.06 12.36 -41.43
CA GLU A 74 -8.81 11.15 -40.64
C GLU A 74 -7.37 11.10 -40.13
N THR A 75 -6.40 11.40 -40.99
CA THR A 75 -4.97 11.42 -40.64
C THR A 75 -4.65 12.53 -39.63
N GLU A 76 -5.19 13.74 -39.83
CA GLU A 76 -5.06 14.87 -38.89
C GLU A 76 -5.70 14.57 -37.54
N ARG A 77 -6.88 13.90 -37.53
CA ARG A 77 -7.51 13.43 -36.29
C ARG A 77 -6.56 12.51 -35.51
N LEU A 78 -5.90 11.56 -36.16
CA LEU A 78 -4.96 10.65 -35.48
C LEU A 78 -3.72 11.37 -34.97
N LEU A 79 -3.16 12.33 -35.70
CA LEU A 79 -2.06 13.17 -35.21
C LEU A 79 -2.46 13.93 -33.95
N LYS A 80 -3.63 14.57 -33.97
CA LYS A 80 -4.18 15.27 -32.81
C LYS A 80 -4.43 14.33 -31.62
N GLU A 81 -4.93 13.13 -31.88
CA GLU A 81 -5.14 12.12 -30.84
C GLU A 81 -3.83 11.63 -30.23
N LEU A 82 -2.79 11.42 -31.04
CA LEU A 82 -1.44 11.07 -30.60
C LEU A 82 -0.85 12.16 -29.69
N GLU A 83 -0.93 13.42 -30.11
CA GLU A 83 -0.48 14.57 -29.31
C GLU A 83 -1.26 14.70 -28.00
N GLN A 84 -2.59 14.54 -28.03
CA GLN A 84 -3.42 14.56 -26.85
C GLN A 84 -3.11 13.43 -25.87
N ASN A 85 -2.75 12.24 -26.37
CA ASN A 85 -2.34 11.12 -25.52
C ASN A 85 -1.01 11.40 -24.82
N ALA A 86 -0.03 11.95 -25.55
CA ALA A 86 1.29 12.28 -25.01
C ALA A 86 1.25 13.41 -23.97
N ASN A 87 0.41 14.42 -24.20
CA ASN A 87 0.37 15.66 -23.41
C ASN A 87 -0.82 15.73 -22.43
N HIS A 88 -1.53 14.62 -22.21
CA HIS A 88 -2.69 14.61 -21.33
C HIS A 88 -2.29 14.97 -19.87
N PRO A 89 -3.05 15.80 -19.14
CA PRO A 89 -2.72 16.17 -17.76
C PRO A 89 -2.46 14.96 -16.83
N HIS A 90 -3.36 13.96 -16.84
CA HIS A 90 -3.16 12.73 -16.07
C HIS A 90 -1.99 11.85 -16.57
N ARG A 91 -1.57 11.96 -17.84
CA ARG A 91 -0.38 11.27 -18.34
C ARG A 91 0.89 11.90 -17.76
N LEU A 92 0.92 13.22 -17.68
CA LEU A 92 1.99 13.99 -17.05
C LEU A 92 2.02 13.77 -15.52
N GLU A 93 0.85 13.67 -14.88
CA GLU A 93 0.72 13.31 -13.47
C GLU A 93 1.32 11.93 -13.17
N ILE A 94 1.01 10.91 -13.99
CA ILE A 94 1.63 9.57 -13.89
C ILE A 94 3.16 9.67 -14.03
N GLN A 95 3.64 10.47 -14.98
CA GLN A 95 5.08 10.68 -15.17
C GLN A 95 5.74 11.31 -13.95
N HIS A 96 5.11 12.35 -13.39
CA HIS A 96 5.62 13.07 -12.24
C HIS A 96 5.73 12.13 -11.03
N ILE A 97 4.67 11.37 -10.73
CA ILE A 97 4.68 10.38 -9.64
C ILE A 97 5.77 9.32 -9.88
N PHE A 98 5.96 8.89 -11.12
CA PHE A 98 7.04 7.95 -11.45
C PHE A 98 8.43 8.56 -11.26
N GLN A 99 8.64 9.83 -11.60
CA GLN A 99 9.91 10.53 -11.37
C GLN A 99 10.24 10.69 -9.88
N GLU A 100 9.23 10.88 -9.04
CA GLU A 100 9.42 10.86 -7.58
C GLU A 100 9.90 9.48 -7.11
N ALA A 101 9.30 8.40 -7.62
CA ALA A 101 9.73 7.03 -7.34
C ALA A 101 11.17 6.76 -7.82
N GLN A 102 11.52 7.25 -9.02
CA GLN A 102 12.88 7.18 -9.55
C GLN A 102 13.88 7.92 -8.64
N SER A 103 13.50 9.09 -8.14
CA SER A 103 14.35 9.90 -7.25
C SER A 103 14.56 9.20 -5.90
N LEU A 104 13.49 8.67 -5.31
CA LEU A 104 13.54 7.89 -4.07
C LEU A 104 14.46 6.68 -4.20
N VAL A 105 14.31 5.93 -5.29
CA VAL A 105 15.16 4.76 -5.57
C VAL A 105 16.62 5.18 -5.73
N LYS A 106 16.90 6.23 -6.49
CA LYS A 106 18.27 6.73 -6.69
C LYS A 106 18.96 7.08 -5.37
N GLU A 107 18.23 7.66 -4.42
CA GLU A 107 18.76 8.01 -3.09
C GLU A 107 18.98 6.77 -2.21
N LYS A 108 17.99 5.87 -2.16
CA LYS A 108 17.92 4.81 -1.15
C LYS A 108 18.56 3.48 -1.60
N ILE A 109 19.00 3.35 -2.85
CA ILE A 109 19.57 2.10 -3.40
C ILE A 109 21.06 1.87 -3.08
N VAL A 110 21.75 2.86 -2.52
CA VAL A 110 23.19 2.79 -2.20
C VAL A 110 23.57 1.58 -1.33
N PRO A 111 22.81 1.18 -0.29
CA PRO A 111 23.14 0.02 0.55
C PRO A 111 23.23 -1.31 -0.21
N PHE A 112 22.50 -1.47 -1.31
CA PHE A 112 22.57 -2.68 -2.14
C PHE A 112 23.92 -2.78 -2.88
N HIS A 113 24.47 -1.64 -3.29
CA HIS A 113 25.74 -1.58 -4.02
C HIS A 113 26.94 -1.91 -3.12
N SER A 114 26.82 -1.74 -1.81
CA SER A 114 27.83 -2.18 -0.84
C SER A 114 27.67 -3.64 -0.40
N GLY A 115 26.69 -4.37 -0.97
CA GLY A 115 26.39 -5.76 -0.61
C GLY A 115 25.55 -5.91 0.67
N GLY A 116 25.09 -4.79 1.25
CA GLY A 116 24.20 -4.76 2.39
C GLY A 116 22.75 -5.08 2.01
N SER A 117 21.97 -5.58 2.97
CA SER A 117 20.55 -5.95 2.82
C SER A 117 19.57 -4.93 3.43
N CYS A 118 20.06 -3.80 3.94
CA CYS A 118 19.24 -2.91 4.75
C CYS A 118 18.33 -2.04 3.86
N VAL A 119 17.10 -2.48 3.70
CA VAL A 119 15.97 -1.64 3.31
C VAL A 119 15.58 -0.81 4.54
N THR A 120 15.50 0.52 4.38
CA THR A 120 14.95 1.40 5.41
C THR A 120 13.43 1.41 5.34
N GLU A 121 12.74 1.46 6.50
CA GLU A 121 11.26 1.60 6.56
C GLU A 121 10.78 2.79 5.71
N GLU A 122 11.49 3.93 5.75
CA GLU A 122 11.21 5.11 4.90
C GLU A 122 11.16 4.80 3.39
N PHE A 123 11.97 3.84 2.93
CA PHE A 123 12.04 3.47 1.51
C PHE A 123 10.84 2.62 1.12
N GLU A 124 10.47 1.66 1.98
CA GLU A 124 9.27 0.84 1.78
C GLU A 124 8.00 1.70 1.81
N GLU A 125 7.84 2.56 2.81
CA GLU A 125 6.71 3.48 2.94
C GLU A 125 6.62 4.44 1.75
N GLY A 126 7.75 5.00 1.31
CA GLY A 126 7.79 5.89 0.15
C GLY A 126 7.33 5.20 -1.15
N ILE A 127 7.72 3.94 -1.37
CA ILE A 127 7.25 3.15 -2.51
C ILE A 127 5.75 2.83 -2.39
N GLN A 128 5.27 2.49 -1.18
CA GLN A 128 3.84 2.26 -0.94
C GLN A 128 2.98 3.50 -1.23
N ASP A 129 3.45 4.70 -0.84
CA ASP A 129 2.78 5.97 -1.14
C ASP A 129 2.69 6.22 -2.66
N VAL A 130 3.79 6.02 -3.38
CA VAL A 130 3.81 6.14 -4.86
C VAL A 130 2.75 5.24 -5.47
N ILE A 131 2.66 3.97 -5.06
CA ILE A 131 1.66 3.02 -5.57
C ILE A 131 0.25 3.53 -5.28
N LEU A 132 0.01 4.01 -4.05
CA LEU A 132 -1.30 4.56 -3.67
C LEU A 132 -1.68 5.76 -4.55
N ARG A 133 -0.79 6.72 -4.75
CA ARG A 133 -1.05 7.89 -5.60
C ARG A 133 -1.26 7.50 -7.06
N LEU A 134 -0.45 6.59 -7.60
CA LEU A 134 -0.64 6.07 -8.96
C LEU A 134 -2.02 5.43 -9.14
N THR A 135 -2.51 4.62 -8.19
CA THR A 135 -3.84 3.99 -8.30
C THR A 135 -5.00 5.00 -8.32
N ARG A 136 -4.80 6.18 -7.71
CA ARG A 136 -5.81 7.25 -7.62
C ARG A 136 -5.90 8.12 -8.88
N VAL A 137 -4.88 8.11 -9.75
CA VAL A 137 -4.91 8.88 -10.99
C VAL A 137 -6.08 8.42 -11.86
N LYS A 138 -6.98 9.34 -12.22
CA LYS A 138 -8.17 9.04 -13.03
C LYS A 138 -7.78 8.81 -14.49
N THR A 139 -8.28 7.72 -15.07
CA THR A 139 -8.01 7.37 -16.48
C THR A 139 -9.18 7.71 -17.40
N GLY A 140 -10.37 8.00 -16.86
CA GLY A 140 -11.55 8.42 -17.64
C GLY A 140 -11.98 7.41 -18.73
N GLY A 141 -11.64 6.12 -18.56
CA GLY A 141 -11.89 5.07 -19.55
C GLY A 141 -10.92 5.07 -20.75
N ARG A 142 -9.96 6.01 -20.83
CA ARG A 142 -8.99 6.06 -21.94
C ARG A 142 -7.99 4.93 -21.83
N THR A 143 -7.82 4.17 -22.90
CA THR A 143 -6.89 3.04 -22.96
C THR A 143 -5.43 3.49 -22.82
N SER A 144 -5.04 4.59 -23.46
CA SER A 144 -3.70 5.20 -23.34
C SER A 144 -3.30 5.48 -21.88
N LEU A 145 -4.19 6.11 -21.12
CA LEU A 145 -3.96 6.44 -19.71
C LEU A 145 -3.97 5.19 -18.81
N ARG A 146 -4.86 4.23 -19.06
CA ARG A 146 -4.88 2.95 -18.33
C ARG A 146 -3.57 2.20 -18.54
N LYS A 147 -3.10 2.11 -19.78
CA LYS A 147 -1.82 1.47 -20.14
C LYS A 147 -0.64 2.19 -19.49
N ALA A 148 -0.57 3.53 -19.53
CA ALA A 148 0.50 4.31 -18.90
C ALA A 148 0.58 4.08 -17.38
N ARG A 149 -0.58 4.19 -16.69
CA ARG A 149 -0.69 4.01 -15.25
C ARG A 149 -0.27 2.60 -14.84
N TYR A 150 -0.72 1.60 -15.59
CA TYR A 150 -0.44 0.21 -15.29
C TYR A 150 1.02 -0.18 -15.56
N HIS A 151 1.61 0.30 -16.66
CA HIS A 151 3.03 0.11 -16.94
C HIS A 151 3.90 0.63 -15.80
N THR A 152 3.55 1.82 -15.31
CA THR A 152 4.22 2.46 -14.18
C THR A 152 4.04 1.66 -12.90
N LEU A 153 2.79 1.27 -12.58
CA LEU A 153 2.48 0.44 -11.41
C LEU A 153 3.20 -0.91 -11.45
N THR A 154 3.33 -1.54 -12.62
CA THR A 154 4.02 -2.83 -12.78
C THR A 154 5.47 -2.73 -12.31
N LYS A 155 6.18 -1.67 -12.71
CA LYS A 155 7.56 -1.40 -12.30
C LYS A 155 7.66 -1.11 -10.81
N VAL A 156 6.80 -0.24 -10.28
CA VAL A 156 6.86 0.17 -8.86
C VAL A 156 6.44 -0.98 -7.93
N CYS A 157 5.41 -1.76 -8.27
CA CYS A 157 5.01 -2.95 -7.50
C CYS A 157 6.09 -4.04 -7.54
N ALA A 158 6.79 -4.24 -8.66
CA ALA A 158 7.94 -5.14 -8.70
C ALA A 158 9.04 -4.69 -7.72
N VAL A 159 9.35 -3.39 -7.69
CA VAL A 159 10.30 -2.82 -6.72
C VAL A 159 9.82 -3.04 -5.28
N GLN A 160 8.54 -2.81 -5.00
CA GLN A 160 7.98 -3.06 -3.67
C GLN A 160 8.15 -4.53 -3.24
N GLU A 161 7.80 -5.49 -4.11
CA GLU A 161 7.95 -6.91 -3.80
C GLU A 161 9.41 -7.29 -3.55
N ILE A 162 10.34 -6.78 -4.37
CA ILE A 162 11.78 -7.01 -4.20
C ILE A 162 12.26 -6.45 -2.85
N ILE A 163 11.75 -5.29 -2.44
CA ILE A 163 12.07 -4.63 -1.17
C ILE A 163 11.52 -5.44 0.02
N GLU A 164 10.26 -5.85 -0.03
CA GLU A 164 9.61 -6.64 1.02
C GLU A 164 10.29 -8.00 1.21
N ASP A 165 10.72 -8.64 0.12
CA ASP A 165 11.47 -9.89 0.14
C ASP A 165 12.84 -9.74 0.82
N CYS A 166 13.43 -8.54 0.87
CA CYS A 166 14.66 -8.29 1.63
C CYS A 166 14.41 -8.24 3.14
N GLY A 167 13.25 -7.74 3.57
CA GLY A 167 12.89 -7.59 4.98
C GLY A 167 12.33 -8.86 5.61
N ARG A 168 11.71 -9.75 4.80
CA ARG A 168 11.08 -10.98 5.29
C ARG A 168 12.07 -12.14 5.34
N LYS A 169 12.63 -12.31 6.53
CA LYS A 169 13.52 -13.38 7.03
C LYS A 169 15.00 -13.10 6.77
N PRO A 170 15.84 -12.94 7.82
CA PRO A 170 17.21 -13.38 7.66
C PRO A 170 17.15 -14.84 7.19
N PRO A 171 18.03 -15.27 6.26
CA PRO A 171 18.17 -16.69 5.94
C PRO A 171 18.31 -17.47 7.24
N SER A 172 18.00 -18.77 7.23
CA SER A 172 18.08 -19.66 8.39
C SER A 172 19.51 -19.68 8.98
N LEU A 173 19.85 -18.61 9.70
CA LEU A 173 21.16 -18.03 10.01
C LEU A 173 22.20 -18.11 8.86
N PRO A 174 22.85 -16.99 8.44
CA PRO A 174 24.10 -17.16 7.72
C PRO A 174 25.03 -17.93 8.65
N LEU A 175 25.34 -19.17 8.28
CA LEU A 175 26.22 -20.01 9.07
C LEU A 175 27.56 -19.27 9.21
N SER A 176 28.23 -19.43 10.36
CA SER A 176 29.56 -18.84 10.53
C SER A 176 30.45 -19.26 9.36
N ALA A 177 31.24 -18.32 8.82
CA ALA A 177 32.23 -18.64 7.79
C ALA A 177 33.21 -19.73 8.24
N ASP A 178 33.36 -19.91 9.56
CA ASP A 178 34.19 -20.93 10.19
C ASP A 178 33.55 -22.33 10.19
N ALA A 179 32.28 -22.48 9.77
CA ALA A 179 31.55 -23.75 9.80
C ALA A 179 31.94 -24.71 8.66
N HIS A 180 32.10 -24.19 7.43
CA HIS A 180 32.46 -24.98 6.24
C HIS A 180 32.89 -24.07 5.08
N PRO A 181 33.86 -24.46 4.21
CA PRO A 181 34.28 -23.64 3.06
C PRO A 181 33.14 -23.20 2.14
N SER A 182 32.14 -24.08 1.92
CA SER A 182 30.95 -23.76 1.12
C SER A 182 30.13 -22.62 1.71
N VAL A 183 30.13 -22.42 3.04
CA VAL A 183 29.39 -21.32 3.69
C VAL A 183 29.98 -19.96 3.33
N ALA A 184 31.31 -19.82 3.33
CA ALA A 184 31.97 -18.58 2.92
C ALA A 184 31.65 -18.24 1.46
N LYS A 185 31.59 -19.25 0.57
CA LYS A 185 31.20 -19.05 -0.82
C LYS A 185 29.71 -18.70 -0.97
N ILE A 186 28.80 -19.32 -0.21
CA ILE A 186 27.37 -18.96 -0.21
C ILE A 186 27.18 -17.52 0.28
N ASN A 187 27.86 -17.11 1.36
CA ASN A 187 27.82 -15.74 1.88
C ASN A 187 28.33 -14.73 0.82
N SER A 188 29.42 -15.06 0.12
CA SER A 188 29.92 -14.23 -0.98
C SER A 188 28.89 -14.10 -2.10
N VAL A 189 28.28 -15.20 -2.53
CA VAL A 189 27.23 -15.18 -3.56
C VAL A 189 26.03 -14.36 -3.10
N MET A 190 25.61 -14.48 -1.83
CA MET A 190 24.53 -13.66 -1.28
C MET A 190 24.83 -12.15 -1.36
N CYS A 191 26.06 -11.73 -1.09
CA CYS A 191 26.46 -10.33 -1.29
C CYS A 191 26.36 -9.89 -2.76
N ASP A 192 26.73 -10.76 -3.70
CA ASP A 192 26.61 -10.48 -5.14
C ASP A 192 25.14 -10.47 -5.60
N VAL A 193 24.29 -11.33 -5.03
CA VAL A 193 22.83 -11.31 -5.23
C VAL A 193 22.23 -9.99 -4.71
N ASN A 194 22.66 -9.49 -3.56
CA ASN A 194 22.24 -8.19 -3.04
C ASN A 194 22.63 -7.03 -3.97
N ARG A 195 23.83 -7.08 -4.55
CA ARG A 195 24.28 -6.11 -5.55
C ARG A 195 23.42 -6.19 -6.82
N ALA A 196 23.21 -7.39 -7.33
CA ALA A 196 22.37 -7.67 -8.50
C ALA A 196 20.92 -7.18 -8.28
N ARG A 197 20.39 -7.30 -7.06
CA ARG A 197 19.07 -6.76 -6.69
C ARG A 197 19.02 -5.24 -6.79
N GLY A 198 20.04 -4.54 -6.30
CA GLY A 198 20.17 -3.09 -6.49
C GLY A 198 20.18 -2.74 -7.99
N THR A 199 20.96 -3.44 -8.79
CA THR A 199 20.97 -3.24 -10.25
C THR A 199 19.59 -3.50 -10.87
N LEU A 200 18.87 -4.54 -10.46
CA LEU A 200 17.53 -4.85 -10.94
C LEU A 200 16.53 -3.72 -10.63
N ILE A 201 16.51 -3.25 -9.38
CA ILE A 201 15.65 -2.13 -8.97
C ILE A 201 15.98 -0.88 -9.80
N ALA A 202 17.26 -0.60 -10.03
CA ALA A 202 17.69 0.53 -10.85
C ALA A 202 17.24 0.40 -12.32
N LEU A 203 17.33 -0.81 -12.90
CA LEU A 203 16.88 -1.11 -14.25
C LEU A 203 15.36 -0.98 -14.40
N LEU A 204 14.58 -1.56 -13.47
CA LEU A 204 13.12 -1.45 -13.47
C LEU A 204 12.67 0.01 -13.46
N MET A 205 13.36 0.84 -12.68
CA MET A 205 13.08 2.26 -12.56
C MET A 205 13.74 3.12 -13.64
N GLY A 206 14.62 2.57 -14.46
CA GLY A 206 15.33 3.31 -15.51
C GLY A 206 16.26 4.42 -14.96
N VAL A 207 16.86 4.21 -13.78
CA VAL A 207 17.76 5.20 -13.15
C VAL A 207 19.26 4.90 -13.37
N SER A 208 19.60 3.73 -13.91
CA SER A 208 20.96 3.31 -14.30
C SER A 208 21.11 3.25 -15.82
N SER A 209 22.28 3.66 -16.35
CA SER A 209 22.53 3.79 -17.80
C SER A 209 23.54 2.79 -18.37
N ASP A 210 24.18 1.98 -17.53
CA ASP A 210 25.33 1.13 -17.87
C ASP A 210 25.00 -0.37 -17.96
N GLU A 211 23.94 -0.81 -17.29
CA GLU A 211 23.56 -2.22 -17.21
C GLU A 211 22.34 -2.56 -18.10
N THR A 212 22.21 -3.84 -18.47
CA THR A 212 21.06 -4.33 -19.26
C THR A 212 20.41 -5.55 -18.62
N CYS A 213 19.11 -5.77 -18.85
CA CYS A 213 18.43 -6.97 -18.34
C CYS A 213 19.11 -8.28 -18.78
N ARG A 214 19.67 -8.29 -20.00
CA ARG A 214 20.42 -9.44 -20.54
C ARG A 214 21.72 -9.67 -19.76
N HIS A 215 22.47 -8.62 -19.45
CA HIS A 215 23.68 -8.74 -18.64
C HIS A 215 23.34 -9.27 -17.24
N LEU A 216 22.34 -8.66 -16.58
CA LEU A 216 21.95 -9.06 -15.23
C LEU A 216 21.41 -10.50 -15.17
N SER A 217 20.69 -10.95 -16.19
CA SER A 217 20.26 -12.35 -16.34
C SER A 217 21.45 -13.31 -16.41
N CYS A 218 22.49 -12.96 -17.18
CA CYS A 218 23.73 -13.74 -17.25
C CYS A 218 24.46 -13.79 -15.90
N VAL A 219 24.55 -12.65 -15.19
CA VAL A 219 25.19 -12.57 -13.86
C VAL A 219 24.46 -13.47 -12.86
N LEU A 220 23.14 -13.34 -12.74
CA LEU A 220 22.32 -14.16 -11.84
C LEU A 220 22.41 -15.66 -12.17
N SER A 221 22.40 -16.01 -13.46
CA SER A 221 22.57 -17.41 -13.90
C SER A 221 23.96 -17.96 -13.56
N GLY A 222 25.00 -17.14 -13.66
CA GLY A 222 26.36 -17.49 -13.23
C GLY A 222 26.47 -17.73 -11.74
N LEU A 223 25.88 -16.85 -10.92
CA LEU A 223 25.81 -17.02 -9.46
C LEU A 223 25.07 -18.30 -9.05
N MET A 224 24.02 -18.67 -9.78
CA MET A 224 23.30 -19.93 -9.56
C MET A 224 24.18 -21.15 -9.88
N ALA A 225 24.93 -21.12 -10.99
CA ALA A 225 25.87 -22.18 -11.34
C ALA A 225 27.00 -22.34 -10.30
N ASP A 226 27.51 -21.21 -9.76
CA ASP A 226 28.48 -21.20 -8.67
C ASP A 226 27.96 -21.89 -7.41
N LEU A 227 26.68 -21.72 -7.07
CA LEU A 227 26.04 -22.40 -5.95
C LEU A 227 25.85 -23.91 -6.22
N ASP A 228 25.43 -24.27 -7.44
CA ASP A 228 25.21 -25.66 -7.83
C ASP A 228 26.51 -26.48 -7.83
N ALA A 229 27.65 -25.85 -8.10
CA ALA A 229 28.97 -26.47 -8.05
C ALA A 229 29.46 -26.79 -6.62
N LEU A 230 28.80 -26.27 -5.58
CA LEU A 230 29.20 -26.50 -4.20
C LEU A 230 28.84 -27.92 -3.73
N ASP A 231 29.84 -28.64 -3.23
CA ASP A 231 29.61 -29.86 -2.47
C ASP A 231 29.11 -29.50 -1.06
N VAL A 232 27.87 -29.93 -0.79
CA VAL A 232 27.16 -29.77 0.49
C VAL A 232 26.56 -31.11 0.96
N CYS A 233 27.10 -32.21 0.44
CA CYS A 233 26.69 -33.56 0.84
C CYS A 233 26.90 -33.76 2.36
N GLY A 234 25.94 -34.40 3.03
CA GLY A 234 26.02 -34.65 4.48
C GLY A 234 25.68 -33.46 5.39
N HIS A 235 25.55 -32.24 4.88
CA HIS A 235 25.24 -31.04 5.67
C HIS A 235 23.88 -30.43 5.31
N THR A 236 22.82 -30.84 6.01
CA THR A 236 21.43 -30.41 5.71
C THR A 236 21.23 -28.90 5.85
N GLU A 237 21.82 -28.27 6.86
CA GLU A 237 21.70 -26.83 7.11
C GLU A 237 22.32 -26.01 5.97
N ILE A 238 23.55 -26.36 5.54
CA ILE A 238 24.25 -25.70 4.43
C ILE A 238 23.46 -25.88 3.11
N ARG A 239 22.87 -27.06 2.89
CA ARG A 239 22.05 -27.34 1.72
C ARG A 239 20.79 -26.49 1.69
N ASN A 240 20.11 -26.34 2.83
CA ASN A 240 18.94 -25.48 2.96
C ASN A 240 19.31 -24.02 2.73
N TYR A 241 20.40 -23.56 3.34
CA TYR A 241 20.89 -22.19 3.15
C TYR A 241 21.21 -21.89 1.68
N ARG A 242 21.95 -22.78 0.99
CA ARG A 242 22.18 -22.68 -0.46
C ARG A 242 20.87 -22.62 -1.23
N LYS A 243 19.90 -23.47 -0.89
CA LYS A 243 18.59 -23.53 -1.57
C LYS A 243 17.83 -22.21 -1.42
N GLU A 244 17.85 -21.59 -0.24
CA GLU A 244 17.25 -20.27 -0.01
C GLU A 244 17.86 -19.20 -0.94
N VAL A 245 19.20 -19.17 -1.11
CA VAL A 245 19.86 -18.24 -2.03
C VAL A 245 19.51 -18.52 -3.50
N VAL A 246 19.41 -19.79 -3.89
CA VAL A 246 18.96 -20.16 -5.24
C VAL A 246 17.51 -19.75 -5.48
N GLU A 247 16.63 -19.90 -4.49
CA GLU A 247 15.23 -19.46 -4.58
C GLU A 247 15.15 -17.92 -4.73
N ASP A 248 16.00 -17.17 -4.03
CA ASP A 248 16.13 -15.72 -4.15
C ASP A 248 16.59 -15.28 -5.56
N ILE A 249 17.63 -15.92 -6.11
CA ILE A 249 18.07 -15.69 -7.51
C ILE A 249 16.92 -15.94 -8.50
N ASN A 250 16.19 -17.05 -8.34
CA ASN A 250 15.06 -17.38 -9.20
C ASN A 250 13.92 -16.36 -9.10
N LYS A 251 13.70 -15.74 -7.93
CA LYS A 251 12.75 -14.64 -7.79
C LYS A 251 13.21 -13.41 -8.58
N LEU A 252 14.47 -13.00 -8.44
CA LEU A 252 15.03 -11.85 -9.17
C LEU A 252 14.95 -12.03 -10.69
N LEU A 253 15.26 -13.22 -11.19
CA LEU A 253 15.16 -13.54 -12.63
C LEU A 253 13.74 -13.34 -13.19
N LYS A 254 12.68 -13.58 -12.41
CA LYS A 254 11.28 -13.39 -12.86
C LYS A 254 10.95 -11.94 -13.20
N TYR A 255 11.63 -10.97 -12.58
CA TYR A 255 11.38 -9.56 -12.81
C TYR A 255 12.09 -9.00 -14.05
N LEU A 256 13.10 -9.70 -14.59
CA LEU A 256 13.83 -9.27 -15.78
C LEU A 256 13.01 -9.37 -17.08
N ASP A 257 11.97 -10.21 -17.09
CA ASP A 257 11.09 -10.42 -18.25
C ASP A 257 9.90 -9.44 -18.32
N LEU A 258 9.79 -8.50 -17.36
CA LEU A 258 8.58 -7.66 -17.23
C LEU A 258 8.33 -6.70 -18.40
N GLU A 259 9.36 -6.35 -19.19
CA GLU A 259 9.20 -5.44 -20.34
C GLU A 259 8.64 -6.14 -21.59
N GLU A 260 8.89 -7.44 -21.81
CA GLU A 260 8.37 -8.15 -22.99
C GLU A 260 6.84 -8.35 -22.92
N GLU A 261 6.26 -8.43 -21.72
CA GLU A 261 4.79 -8.52 -21.56
C GLU A 261 4.10 -7.17 -21.90
N ALA A 262 4.76 -6.03 -21.65
CA ALA A 262 4.23 -4.66 -21.79
C ALA A 262 3.91 -4.21 -23.22
N ASP A 263 4.56 -4.82 -24.20
CA ASP A 263 4.34 -4.51 -25.62
C ASP A 263 3.03 -5.13 -26.16
N THR A 264 2.45 -6.11 -25.47
CA THR A 264 1.15 -6.68 -25.84
C THR A 264 -0.01 -5.83 -25.31
N THR A 265 -0.53 -4.95 -26.17
CA THR A 265 -1.57 -3.95 -25.85
C THR A 265 -2.81 -4.48 -25.11
N TYR A 266 -3.19 -5.75 -25.29
CA TYR A 266 -4.37 -6.35 -24.66
C TYR A 266 -4.13 -6.91 -23.25
N ALA A 267 -2.89 -7.27 -22.90
CA ALA A 267 -2.59 -7.77 -21.55
C ALA A 267 -2.69 -6.67 -20.47
N PHE A 268 -2.76 -5.39 -20.89
CA PHE A 268 -2.66 -4.21 -20.04
C PHE A 268 -4.01 -3.48 -19.84
N ASP A 269 -5.09 -3.92 -20.51
CA ASP A 269 -6.44 -3.47 -20.17
C ASP A 269 -6.96 -4.27 -18.98
N LEU A 270 -6.63 -3.82 -17.77
CA LEU A 270 -7.12 -4.44 -16.53
C LEU A 270 -8.64 -4.55 -16.45
N GLY A 271 -9.39 -3.69 -17.15
CA GLY A 271 -10.85 -3.77 -17.20
C GLY A 271 -11.37 -5.00 -17.95
N GLN A 272 -10.49 -5.68 -18.69
CA GLN A 272 -10.78 -6.95 -19.37
C GLN A 272 -9.95 -8.11 -18.81
N ASN A 273 -9.02 -7.86 -17.87
CA ASN A 273 -8.22 -8.92 -17.26
C ASN A 273 -9.09 -9.75 -16.31
N HIS A 274 -9.12 -11.06 -16.54
CA HIS A 274 -10.02 -11.95 -15.81
C HIS A 274 -9.69 -12.06 -14.31
N SER A 275 -8.41 -11.97 -13.93
CA SER A 275 -7.97 -11.98 -12.54
C SER A 275 -8.39 -10.70 -11.80
N ILE A 276 -8.23 -9.53 -12.42
CA ILE A 276 -8.71 -8.27 -11.84
C ILE A 276 -10.23 -8.25 -11.70
N LEU A 277 -10.97 -8.69 -12.72
CA LEU A 277 -12.43 -8.76 -12.66
C LEU A 277 -12.92 -9.68 -11.52
N LYS A 278 -12.22 -10.81 -11.28
CA LYS A 278 -12.49 -11.67 -10.12
C LYS A 278 -12.24 -10.94 -8.79
N ILE A 279 -11.10 -10.25 -8.66
CA ILE A 279 -10.77 -9.46 -7.46
C ILE A 279 -11.80 -8.36 -7.22
N GLU A 280 -12.20 -7.61 -8.24
CA GLU A 280 -13.21 -6.54 -8.14
C GLU A 280 -14.59 -7.08 -7.74
N LYS A 281 -14.95 -8.28 -8.24
CA LYS A 281 -16.18 -8.97 -7.82
C LYS A 281 -16.14 -9.31 -6.33
N VAL A 282 -15.02 -9.84 -5.83
CA VAL A 282 -14.82 -10.10 -4.40
C VAL A 282 -14.95 -8.80 -3.60
N LEU A 283 -14.22 -7.74 -3.98
CA LEU A 283 -14.26 -6.44 -3.29
C LEU A 283 -15.66 -5.79 -3.30
N THR A 284 -16.43 -6.02 -4.35
CA THR A 284 -17.83 -5.58 -4.40
C THR A 284 -18.66 -6.32 -3.37
N ARG A 285 -18.53 -7.64 -3.27
CA ARG A 285 -19.23 -8.42 -2.25
C ARG A 285 -18.77 -8.08 -0.83
N VAL A 286 -17.48 -7.83 -0.61
CA VAL A 286 -16.95 -7.35 0.67
C VAL A 286 -17.63 -6.03 1.08
N ARG A 287 -17.78 -5.08 0.15
CA ARG A 287 -18.47 -3.81 0.40
C ARG A 287 -19.96 -4.00 0.71
N GLU A 288 -20.62 -4.98 0.09
CA GLU A 288 -22.01 -5.32 0.40
C GLU A 288 -22.14 -5.92 1.82
N ILE A 289 -21.35 -6.95 2.14
CA ILE A 289 -21.31 -7.56 3.48
C ILE A 289 -20.99 -6.49 4.53
N LYS A 290 -20.01 -5.62 4.25
CA LYS A 290 -19.67 -4.47 5.07
C LYS A 290 -20.88 -3.60 5.40
N ASN A 291 -21.67 -3.25 4.39
CA ASN A 291 -22.86 -2.42 4.53
C ASN A 291 -24.01 -3.16 5.25
N GLU A 292 -24.17 -4.46 5.01
CA GLU A 292 -25.13 -5.31 5.69
C GLU A 292 -24.83 -5.38 7.20
N LEU A 293 -23.56 -5.61 7.57
CA LEU A 293 -23.09 -5.65 8.96
C LEU A 293 -23.31 -4.31 9.69
N LEU A 294 -23.09 -3.19 9.01
CA LEU A 294 -23.30 -1.85 9.56
C LEU A 294 -24.77 -1.47 9.80
N ARG A 295 -25.70 -2.07 9.05
CA ARG A 295 -27.14 -1.74 9.12
C ARG A 295 -27.94 -2.71 9.98
N ALA A 296 -27.33 -3.80 10.43
CA ALA A 296 -28.01 -4.86 11.14
C ALA A 296 -28.46 -4.42 12.54
N GLN A 297 -29.74 -4.63 12.84
CA GLN A 297 -30.32 -4.33 14.17
C GLN A 297 -30.16 -5.49 15.17
N ASN A 298 -29.92 -6.71 14.68
CA ASN A 298 -29.75 -7.91 15.53
C ASN A 298 -28.64 -8.82 14.94
N PRO A 299 -27.39 -8.77 15.45
CA PRO A 299 -26.23 -9.15 14.63
C PRO A 299 -25.77 -10.62 14.70
N ALA A 300 -26.21 -11.40 15.70
CA ALA A 300 -25.59 -12.70 16.00
C ALA A 300 -25.64 -13.74 14.86
N GLU A 301 -26.79 -13.93 14.20
CA GLU A 301 -26.92 -14.84 13.05
C GLU A 301 -26.24 -14.28 11.78
N LEU A 302 -26.17 -12.95 11.67
CA LEU A 302 -25.52 -12.26 10.57
C LEU A 302 -23.99 -12.40 10.65
N TYR A 303 -23.41 -12.43 11.85
CA TYR A 303 -21.96 -12.61 12.03
C TYR A 303 -21.47 -13.97 11.56
N LEU A 304 -22.13 -15.06 11.95
CA LEU A 304 -21.71 -16.40 11.56
C LEU A 304 -21.80 -16.61 10.04
N SER A 305 -22.92 -16.16 9.44
CA SER A 305 -23.12 -16.24 7.99
C SER A 305 -22.13 -15.36 7.23
N SER A 306 -21.93 -14.11 7.65
CA SER A 306 -20.97 -13.18 7.04
C SER A 306 -19.53 -13.69 7.16
N LYS A 307 -19.12 -14.24 8.32
CA LYS A 307 -17.79 -14.80 8.50
C LYS A 307 -17.51 -15.96 7.56
N THR A 308 -18.48 -16.88 7.44
CA THR A 308 -18.37 -18.04 6.53
C THR A 308 -18.26 -17.57 5.09
N GLU A 309 -19.07 -16.58 4.70
CA GLU A 309 -19.00 -15.99 3.36
C GLU A 309 -17.64 -15.31 3.10
N LEU A 310 -17.15 -14.50 4.04
CA LEU A 310 -15.85 -13.83 3.94
C LEU A 310 -14.69 -14.84 3.83
N GLN A 311 -14.74 -15.95 4.56
CA GLN A 311 -13.77 -17.04 4.40
C GLN A 311 -13.85 -17.68 3.00
N GLY A 312 -15.06 -17.86 2.46
CA GLY A 312 -15.26 -18.28 1.08
C GLY A 312 -14.68 -17.30 0.06
N LEU A 313 -14.73 -15.99 0.33
CA LEU A 313 -14.11 -14.97 -0.50
C LEU A 313 -12.57 -15.04 -0.47
N ILE A 314 -11.95 -15.41 0.66
CA ILE A 314 -10.50 -15.71 0.70
C ILE A 314 -10.17 -16.87 -0.23
N GLY A 315 -10.95 -17.96 -0.18
CA GLY A 315 -10.77 -19.10 -1.10
C GLY A 315 -10.86 -18.69 -2.58
N GLN A 316 -11.82 -17.82 -2.94
CA GLN A 316 -11.91 -17.27 -4.29
C GLN A 316 -10.69 -16.43 -4.67
N LEU A 317 -10.13 -15.65 -3.73
CA LEU A 317 -8.90 -14.89 -3.95
C LEU A 317 -7.68 -15.80 -4.11
N ASP A 318 -7.64 -16.96 -3.44
CA ASP A 318 -6.55 -17.95 -3.57
C ASP A 318 -6.52 -18.63 -4.94
N GLU A 319 -7.67 -18.76 -5.59
CA GLU A 319 -7.80 -19.30 -6.96
C GLU A 319 -7.47 -18.27 -8.06
N VAL A 320 -7.20 -17.01 -7.71
CA VAL A 320 -6.85 -15.98 -8.70
C VAL A 320 -5.47 -16.28 -9.29
N SER A 321 -5.42 -16.45 -10.62
CA SER A 321 -4.15 -16.55 -11.34
C SER A 321 -3.36 -15.26 -11.16
N LEU A 322 -2.22 -15.36 -10.49
CA LEU A 322 -1.33 -14.24 -10.22
C LEU A 322 -0.54 -13.80 -11.46
N GLU A 323 -0.42 -14.69 -12.45
CA GLU A 323 0.44 -14.52 -13.63
C GLU A 323 1.88 -14.07 -13.24
N LYS A 324 2.71 -13.63 -14.19
CA LYS A 324 3.97 -12.95 -13.86
C LYS A 324 3.75 -11.52 -13.37
N ASN A 325 2.50 -11.04 -13.31
CA ASN A 325 2.18 -9.63 -13.13
C ASN A 325 2.16 -9.14 -11.66
N PRO A 326 3.06 -8.23 -11.26
CA PRO A 326 3.11 -7.65 -9.91
C PRO A 326 1.83 -6.91 -9.49
N CYS A 327 1.12 -6.26 -10.41
CA CYS A 327 -0.10 -5.51 -10.07
C CYS A 327 -1.25 -6.43 -9.67
N ILE A 328 -1.37 -7.61 -10.31
CA ILE A 328 -2.41 -8.59 -9.96
C ILE A 328 -2.13 -9.17 -8.57
N ARG A 329 -0.86 -9.47 -8.27
CA ARG A 329 -0.43 -9.92 -6.95
C ARG A 329 -0.73 -8.90 -5.86
N GLU A 330 -0.37 -7.64 -6.09
CA GLU A 330 -0.63 -6.56 -5.15
C GLU A 330 -2.14 -6.30 -4.96
N ALA A 331 -2.92 -6.31 -6.05
CA ALA A 331 -4.38 -6.17 -5.99
C ALA A 331 -5.03 -7.30 -5.18
N ARG A 332 -4.61 -8.56 -5.40
CA ARG A 332 -5.07 -9.71 -4.61
C ARG A 332 -4.66 -9.54 -3.14
N ARG A 333 -3.41 -9.17 -2.86
CA ARG A 333 -2.90 -8.99 -1.50
C ARG A 333 -3.74 -7.97 -0.73
N ARG A 334 -4.02 -6.80 -1.33
CA ARG A 334 -4.89 -5.78 -0.73
C ARG A 334 -6.31 -6.28 -0.50
N ALA A 335 -6.88 -7.01 -1.44
CA ALA A 335 -8.21 -7.59 -1.28
C ALA A 335 -8.26 -8.61 -0.14
N VAL A 336 -7.24 -9.47 0.00
CA VAL A 336 -7.11 -10.41 1.13
C VAL A 336 -7.05 -9.64 2.45
N VAL A 337 -6.25 -8.58 2.55
CA VAL A 337 -6.17 -7.75 3.75
C VAL A 337 -7.52 -7.12 4.09
N GLU A 338 -8.26 -6.62 3.10
CA GLU A 338 -9.59 -6.03 3.31
C GLU A 338 -10.61 -7.06 3.83
N VAL A 339 -10.66 -8.24 3.22
CA VAL A 339 -11.51 -9.36 3.68
C VAL A 339 -11.12 -9.78 5.10
N GLN A 340 -9.82 -9.95 5.37
CA GLN A 340 -9.32 -10.38 6.68
C GLN A 340 -9.61 -9.35 7.77
N THR A 341 -9.56 -8.06 7.43
CA THR A 341 -9.93 -6.97 8.34
C THR A 341 -11.40 -7.09 8.74
N LEU A 342 -12.29 -7.39 7.79
CA LEU A 342 -13.71 -7.56 8.06
C LEU A 342 -14.00 -8.84 8.86
N ILE A 343 -13.30 -9.95 8.59
CA ILE A 343 -13.36 -11.17 9.42
C ILE A 343 -12.98 -10.85 10.86
N THR A 344 -11.87 -10.13 11.05
CA THR A 344 -11.38 -9.75 12.38
C THR A 344 -12.39 -8.88 13.14
N TYR A 345 -13.08 -7.97 12.43
CA TYR A 345 -14.17 -7.19 13.01
C TYR A 345 -15.35 -8.07 13.44
N VAL A 346 -15.79 -9.00 12.59
CA VAL A 346 -16.89 -9.92 12.89
C VAL A 346 -16.56 -10.80 14.10
N ASP A 347 -15.33 -11.34 14.15
CA ASP A 347 -14.85 -12.17 15.25
C ASP A 347 -14.86 -11.42 16.58
N LEU A 348 -14.45 -10.15 16.57
CA LEU A 348 -14.49 -9.29 17.74
C LEU A 348 -15.94 -9.05 18.21
N ARG A 349 -16.87 -8.76 17.29
CA ARG A 349 -18.28 -8.55 17.64
C ARG A 349 -18.94 -9.80 18.19
N GLU A 350 -18.72 -10.96 17.57
CA GLU A 350 -19.24 -12.25 18.03
C GLU A 350 -18.75 -12.58 19.45
N ALA A 351 -17.46 -12.34 19.72
CA ALA A 351 -16.87 -12.54 21.04
C ALA A 351 -17.52 -11.64 22.11
N LEU A 352 -17.81 -10.38 21.77
CA LEU A 352 -18.47 -9.43 22.67
C LEU A 352 -19.93 -9.79 22.96
N GLU A 353 -20.68 -10.27 21.95
CA GLU A 353 -22.08 -10.68 22.13
C GLU A 353 -22.22 -11.96 22.95
N LYS A 354 -21.42 -12.99 22.65
CA LYS A 354 -21.40 -14.23 23.45
C LYS A 354 -21.18 -13.94 24.91
N ARG A 355 -20.28 -13.00 25.21
CA ARG A 355 -20.05 -12.55 26.58
C ARG A 355 -21.26 -11.86 27.21
N ARG A 356 -21.94 -10.94 26.51
CA ARG A 356 -23.16 -10.29 27.04
C ARG A 356 -24.22 -11.31 27.48
N ALA A 357 -24.31 -12.44 26.77
CA ALA A 357 -25.25 -13.52 27.09
C ALA A 357 -24.84 -14.40 28.30
N LEU A 358 -23.57 -14.39 28.70
CA LEU A 358 -22.98 -15.29 29.71
C LEU A 358 -22.73 -14.65 31.08
N ALA A 359 -23.27 -13.45 31.35
CA ALA A 359 -22.93 -12.63 32.52
C ALA A 359 -23.10 -13.38 33.87
N SER A 360 -21.98 -13.84 34.43
CA SER A 360 -21.84 -14.29 35.82
C SER A 360 -20.84 -13.40 36.57
N ALA A 361 -20.72 -13.58 37.89
CA ALA A 361 -19.81 -12.80 38.73
C ALA A 361 -18.33 -13.07 38.37
N GLU A 362 -17.78 -12.25 37.48
CA GLU A 362 -16.39 -12.32 37.03
C GLU A 362 -15.46 -11.39 37.84
N HIS A 363 -14.17 -11.71 37.78
CA HIS A 363 -13.12 -10.86 38.36
C HIS A 363 -13.06 -9.49 37.66
N PRO A 364 -12.92 -8.36 38.38
CA PRO A 364 -12.96 -7.00 37.81
C PRO A 364 -11.97 -6.73 36.66
N SER A 365 -10.85 -7.43 36.65
CA SER A 365 -9.81 -7.35 35.61
C SER A 365 -10.26 -7.90 34.26
N LEU A 366 -10.90 -9.08 34.26
CA LEU A 366 -11.47 -9.68 33.07
C LEU A 366 -12.59 -8.78 32.56
N ALA A 367 -13.40 -8.23 33.47
CA ALA A 367 -14.43 -7.26 33.12
C ALA A 367 -13.84 -6.02 32.40
N ALA A 368 -12.70 -5.49 32.86
CA ALA A 368 -12.02 -4.36 32.24
C ALA A 368 -11.45 -4.66 30.84
N VAL A 369 -10.83 -5.83 30.62
CA VAL A 369 -10.32 -6.25 29.30
C VAL A 369 -11.43 -6.27 28.26
N TRP A 370 -12.58 -6.79 28.64
CA TRP A 370 -13.72 -6.86 27.75
C TRP A 370 -14.43 -5.52 27.55
N THR A 371 -14.42 -4.62 28.54
CA THR A 371 -14.84 -3.22 28.32
C THR A 371 -13.93 -2.54 27.31
N ILE A 372 -12.62 -2.78 27.36
CA ILE A 372 -11.66 -2.27 26.35
C ILE A 372 -11.95 -2.87 24.97
N LEU A 373 -12.21 -4.17 24.87
CA LEU A 373 -12.60 -4.81 23.60
C LEU A 373 -13.94 -4.28 23.07
N GLY A 374 -14.89 -3.98 23.97
CA GLY A 374 -16.16 -3.31 23.65
C GLY A 374 -15.94 -1.92 23.08
N HIS A 375 -15.15 -1.08 23.75
CA HIS A 375 -14.77 0.24 23.24
C HIS A 375 -13.96 0.14 21.94
N LEU A 376 -13.06 -0.85 21.79
CA LEU A 376 -12.34 -1.06 20.54
C LEU A 376 -13.28 -1.44 19.41
N SER A 377 -14.30 -2.25 19.67
CA SER A 377 -15.35 -2.58 18.71
C SER A 377 -16.21 -1.36 18.36
N GLU A 378 -16.57 -0.54 19.33
CA GLU A 378 -17.32 0.71 19.11
C GLU A 378 -16.46 1.72 18.35
N ILE A 379 -15.17 1.85 18.66
CA ILE A 379 -14.21 2.66 17.91
C ILE A 379 -14.01 2.07 16.52
N GLN A 380 -13.97 0.76 16.32
CA GLN A 380 -13.87 0.16 15.00
C GLN A 380 -15.14 0.39 14.18
N GLU A 381 -16.33 0.31 14.79
CA GLU A 381 -17.63 0.63 14.20
C GLU A 381 -17.76 2.14 13.90
N GLU A 382 -17.29 2.99 14.81
CA GLU A 382 -17.24 4.44 14.66
C GLU A 382 -16.16 4.85 13.67
N VAL A 383 -15.00 4.19 13.58
CA VAL A 383 -14.02 4.37 12.50
C VAL A 383 -14.66 3.88 11.20
N PHE A 384 -15.35 2.74 11.17
CA PHE A 384 -16.10 2.31 9.99
C PHE A 384 -17.16 3.32 9.52
N THR A 385 -17.80 4.02 10.46
CA THR A 385 -18.92 4.95 10.19
C THR A 385 -18.45 6.41 9.98
N ARG A 386 -17.47 6.86 10.77
CA ARG A 386 -16.91 8.22 10.91
C ARG A 386 -15.60 8.41 10.14
N PHE A 387 -14.80 7.38 9.87
CA PHE A 387 -13.65 7.48 8.95
C PHE A 387 -14.12 7.43 7.48
N CYS A 388 -15.14 6.64 7.16
CA CYS A 388 -15.76 6.63 5.83
C CYS A 388 -16.52 7.94 5.49
N ASN A 389 -16.83 8.79 6.47
CA ASN A 389 -17.59 10.02 6.24
C ASN A 389 -16.96 11.30 6.84
N GLY A 390 -16.54 11.32 8.10
CA GLY A 390 -16.19 12.55 8.82
C GLY A 390 -14.88 13.23 8.40
N LEU A 391 -13.75 12.53 8.42
CA LEU A 391 -12.45 13.13 8.09
C LEU A 391 -12.35 13.50 6.61
N THR A 392 -12.82 12.63 5.72
CA THR A 392 -12.88 12.92 4.28
C THR A 392 -13.89 14.02 3.95
N GLN A 393 -15.05 14.12 4.63
CA GLN A 393 -15.99 15.23 4.38
C GLN A 393 -15.46 16.57 4.92
N ILE A 394 -14.82 16.60 6.09
CA ILE A 394 -14.20 17.82 6.63
C ILE A 394 -13.04 18.26 5.73
N GLU A 395 -12.20 17.34 5.28
CA GLU A 395 -11.10 17.62 4.36
C GLU A 395 -11.61 18.03 2.98
N THR A 396 -12.70 17.43 2.48
CA THR A 396 -13.36 17.82 1.23
C THR A 396 -14.02 19.20 1.35
N LEU A 397 -14.62 19.53 2.51
CA LEU A 397 -15.17 20.86 2.80
C LEU A 397 -14.08 21.93 2.88
N PHE A 398 -12.95 21.64 3.51
CA PHE A 398 -11.80 22.55 3.55
C PHE A 398 -11.19 22.73 2.15
N LYS A 399 -11.00 21.65 1.39
CA LYS A 399 -10.52 21.70 0.00
C LYS A 399 -11.49 22.46 -0.91
N SER A 400 -12.80 22.33 -0.70
CA SER A 400 -13.81 23.13 -1.43
C SER A 400 -13.73 24.63 -1.15
N LYS A 401 -13.05 25.03 -0.06
CA LYS A 401 -12.79 26.42 0.33
C LYS A 401 -11.31 26.82 0.19
N ASN A 402 -10.47 26.02 -0.49
CA ASN A 402 -9.02 26.22 -0.65
C ASN A 402 -8.23 26.25 0.67
N TYR A 403 -8.67 25.49 1.68
CA TYR A 403 -7.90 25.25 2.89
C TYR A 403 -7.51 23.76 2.97
N GLU A 404 -6.36 23.49 3.57
CA GLU A 404 -5.86 22.13 3.79
C GLU A 404 -5.32 22.00 5.22
N PHE A 405 -5.23 20.78 5.74
CA PHE A 405 -4.52 20.54 6.98
C PHE A 405 -3.02 20.72 6.78
N MET A 406 -2.35 21.25 7.80
CA MET A 406 -0.89 21.28 7.82
C MET A 406 -0.40 19.85 7.99
N TRP A 407 0.13 19.27 6.93
CA TRP A 407 0.62 17.90 6.92
C TRP A 407 1.84 17.82 6.01
N ASN A 408 2.84 17.03 6.40
CA ASN A 408 3.92 16.66 5.48
C ASN A 408 4.37 15.21 5.73
N PRO A 409 5.04 14.57 4.76
CA PRO A 409 5.41 13.15 4.88
C PRO A 409 6.35 12.83 6.06
N HIS A 410 7.21 13.78 6.46
CA HIS A 410 8.18 13.55 7.54
C HIS A 410 7.56 13.68 8.94
N LEU A 411 6.62 14.62 9.11
CA LEU A 411 6.05 14.98 10.41
C LEU A 411 4.59 14.56 10.59
N GLY A 412 3.97 13.97 9.57
CA GLY A 412 2.53 13.74 9.54
C GLY A 412 1.75 15.05 9.72
N TYR A 413 0.68 15.02 10.51
CA TYR A 413 -0.07 16.22 10.88
C TYR A 413 0.78 17.13 11.78
N ILE A 414 0.90 18.39 11.35
CA ILE A 414 1.65 19.41 12.06
C ILE A 414 0.75 20.02 13.12
N LEU A 415 1.17 19.89 14.38
CA LEU A 415 0.54 20.49 15.54
C LEU A 415 1.55 21.40 16.26
N THR A 416 1.05 22.29 17.13
CA THR A 416 1.88 23.30 17.81
C THR A 416 2.99 22.70 18.67
N CYS A 417 2.74 21.56 19.31
CA CYS A 417 3.72 20.90 20.17
C CYS A 417 4.41 19.76 19.40
N PRO A 418 5.75 19.68 19.40
CA PRO A 418 6.48 18.58 18.77
C PRO A 418 6.06 17.19 19.26
N SER A 419 5.62 17.07 20.52
CA SER A 419 5.14 15.79 21.08
C SER A 419 3.86 15.27 20.43
N ASN A 420 3.13 16.11 19.70
CA ASN A 420 1.87 15.75 19.05
C ASN A 420 1.99 15.61 17.53
N LEU A 421 3.20 15.66 16.97
CA LEU A 421 3.40 15.43 15.53
C LEU A 421 3.01 13.99 15.14
N GLY A 422 2.83 13.75 13.85
CA GLY A 422 2.48 12.46 13.27
C GLY A 422 0.97 12.30 13.19
N THR A 423 0.44 11.41 14.02
CA THR A 423 -1.01 11.17 14.14
C THR A 423 -1.70 12.18 15.06
N GLY A 424 -0.94 12.81 15.97
CA GLY A 424 -1.50 13.57 17.09
C GLY A 424 -2.37 12.74 18.05
N LEU A 425 -2.40 11.41 17.89
CA LEU A 425 -3.36 10.55 18.55
C LEU A 425 -2.91 10.17 19.97
N ARG A 426 -3.64 10.64 20.99
CA ARG A 426 -3.51 10.15 22.36
C ARG A 426 -4.67 9.20 22.70
N ALA A 427 -4.42 7.91 22.60
CA ALA A 427 -5.32 6.87 23.08
C ALA A 427 -4.93 6.50 24.52
N GLY A 428 -5.89 6.46 25.44
CA GLY A 428 -5.62 6.17 26.85
C GLY A 428 -6.84 5.74 27.64
N VAL A 429 -6.58 5.23 28.84
CA VAL A 429 -7.58 4.72 29.78
C VAL A 429 -7.30 5.22 31.19
N HIS A 430 -8.35 5.44 31.97
CA HIS A 430 -8.21 5.52 33.43
C HIS A 430 -8.26 4.10 33.99
N ILE A 431 -7.17 3.67 34.62
CA ILE A 431 -7.01 2.31 35.16
C ILE A 431 -6.59 2.34 36.62
N LYS A 432 -7.20 1.46 37.43
CA LYS A 432 -6.91 1.32 38.85
C LYS A 432 -5.83 0.24 39.07
N LEU A 433 -4.65 0.64 39.52
CA LEU A 433 -3.46 -0.19 39.75
C LEU A 433 -2.88 0.04 41.17
N PRO A 434 -3.60 -0.31 42.25
CA PRO A 434 -3.18 -0.03 43.62
C PRO A 434 -1.92 -0.80 44.07
N HIS A 435 -1.66 -1.98 43.50
CA HIS A 435 -0.47 -2.78 43.81
C HIS A 435 0.67 -2.49 42.82
N LEU A 436 0.42 -2.62 41.51
CA LEU A 436 1.41 -2.36 40.48
C LEU A 436 1.87 -0.91 40.51
N GLY A 437 0.96 0.03 40.81
CA GLY A 437 1.30 1.45 40.97
C GLY A 437 2.36 1.75 42.04
N LYS A 438 2.53 0.85 43.02
CA LYS A 438 3.54 0.93 44.10
C LYS A 438 4.76 0.04 43.84
N HIS A 439 4.69 -0.85 42.84
CA HIS A 439 5.74 -1.81 42.55
C HIS A 439 6.94 -1.14 41.87
N GLU A 440 8.16 -1.50 42.27
CA GLU A 440 9.40 -0.84 41.82
C GLU A 440 9.59 -0.91 40.30
N LYS A 441 9.09 -1.97 39.65
CA LYS A 441 9.20 -2.20 38.20
C LYS A 441 8.15 -1.46 37.35
N PHE A 442 7.17 -0.78 37.94
CA PHE A 442 6.09 -0.15 37.17
C PHE A 442 6.55 0.91 36.15
N PRO A 443 7.51 1.81 36.48
CA PRO A 443 8.06 2.74 35.49
C PRO A 443 8.78 2.02 34.33
N GLU A 444 9.48 0.93 34.64
CA GLU A 444 10.18 0.13 33.63
C GLU A 444 9.20 -0.56 32.68
N VAL A 445 8.15 -1.18 33.23
CA VAL A 445 7.10 -1.84 32.43
C VAL A 445 6.42 -0.85 31.48
N LEU A 446 6.04 0.34 31.95
CA LEU A 446 5.44 1.37 31.11
C LEU A 446 6.40 1.81 29.99
N LYS A 447 7.69 1.99 30.29
CA LYS A 447 8.71 2.35 29.31
C LYS A 447 8.86 1.27 28.23
N ARG A 448 8.91 -0.01 28.62
CA ARG A 448 9.04 -1.13 27.67
C ARG A 448 7.79 -1.32 26.82
N LEU A 449 6.62 -0.93 27.34
CA LEU A 449 5.35 -0.94 26.61
C LEU A 449 5.09 0.33 25.78
N ARG A 450 6.01 1.31 25.82
CA ARG A 450 5.85 2.63 25.17
C ARG A 450 4.58 3.36 25.63
N LEU A 451 4.25 3.22 26.90
CA LEU A 451 3.13 3.88 27.55
C LEU A 451 3.62 4.98 28.51
N GLN A 452 2.80 6.01 28.68
CA GLN A 452 2.99 7.05 29.68
C GLN A 452 1.86 6.99 30.72
N LYS A 453 2.18 7.29 31.98
CA LYS A 453 1.20 7.50 33.04
C LYS A 453 1.07 8.97 33.39
N ARG A 454 -0.13 9.42 33.72
CA ARG A 454 -0.47 10.74 34.27
C ARG A 454 -1.39 10.57 35.49
N GLY A 455 -1.51 11.62 36.31
CA GLY A 455 -2.50 11.63 37.39
C GLY A 455 -3.91 11.80 36.87
N THR A 456 -4.88 11.61 37.75
CA THR A 456 -6.29 11.45 37.40
C THR A 456 -7.02 12.72 36.98
N GLY A 457 -6.41 13.90 37.15
CA GLY A 457 -7.18 15.15 37.22
C GLY A 457 -8.12 15.14 38.44
N GLU A 458 -8.42 16.28 39.05
CA GLU A 458 -9.46 16.33 40.08
C GLU A 458 -10.84 16.06 39.47
N LEU A 459 -11.24 14.79 39.37
CA LEU A 459 -12.64 14.38 39.29
C LEU A 459 -13.07 13.87 40.66
N GLY A 460 -12.99 14.76 41.65
CA GLY A 460 -13.78 14.65 42.88
C GLY A 460 -15.21 15.07 42.59
N GLY A 461 -15.98 14.20 41.93
CA GLY A 461 -17.38 14.48 41.61
C GLY A 461 -18.10 13.22 41.11
N ASP A 462 -19.11 12.80 41.86
CA ASP A 462 -19.99 11.64 41.63
C ASP A 462 -20.40 11.47 40.15
N CYS A 463 -20.17 10.29 39.58
CA CYS A 463 -20.40 9.94 38.16
C CYS A 463 -21.88 9.71 37.82
N ARG A 464 -22.77 10.59 38.30
CA ARG A 464 -24.17 10.63 37.89
C ARG A 464 -24.45 12.06 37.47
N HIS A 465 -24.43 12.37 36.17
CA HIS A 465 -25.25 13.39 35.47
C HIS A 465 -24.78 13.47 34.00
N PRO A 466 -25.70 13.59 33.01
CA PRO A 466 -25.36 13.54 31.59
C PRO A 466 -24.76 14.85 31.08
N LEU A 467 -23.82 14.70 30.13
CA LEU A 467 -23.29 15.65 29.14
C LEU A 467 -23.72 17.12 29.31
N ARG A 468 -22.81 17.95 29.83
CA ARG A 468 -22.90 19.41 29.69
C ARG A 468 -21.99 19.86 28.54
N VAL A 469 -22.59 20.49 27.53
CA VAL A 469 -21.88 21.11 26.40
C VAL A 469 -21.14 22.36 26.91
N PRO A 470 -19.86 22.61 26.53
CA PRO A 470 -19.15 23.80 26.97
C PRO A 470 -19.75 25.08 26.35
N PRO A 471 -19.69 26.25 27.03
CA PRO A 471 -20.15 27.51 26.46
C PRO A 471 -19.22 27.99 25.33
N LEU A 472 -19.80 28.65 24.32
CA LEU A 472 -19.12 29.18 23.13
C LEU A 472 -18.28 30.47 23.37
N THR A 473 -17.93 30.78 24.62
CA THR A 473 -17.10 31.95 24.94
C THR A 473 -15.70 31.52 25.37
N PRO A 474 -14.62 32.11 24.81
CA PRO A 474 -13.26 31.77 25.22
C PRO A 474 -13.06 32.10 26.71
N PRO A 475 -12.39 31.23 27.50
CA PRO A 475 -12.19 31.47 28.91
C PRO A 475 -11.23 32.64 29.14
N ASN A 476 -11.50 33.38 30.21
CA ASN A 476 -10.72 34.54 30.65
C ASN A 476 -9.36 34.05 31.20
N PRO A 477 -8.20 34.51 30.70
CA PRO A 477 -6.89 33.97 31.07
C PRO A 477 -6.42 34.27 32.50
N ALA A 478 -7.26 34.90 33.34
CA ALA A 478 -6.95 35.26 34.72
C ALA A 478 -7.72 34.45 35.78
N ASP A 479 -8.45 33.40 35.39
CA ASP A 479 -9.18 32.55 36.34
C ASP A 479 -8.32 31.35 36.79
N PRO A 480 -7.88 31.28 38.07
CA PRO A 480 -7.05 30.19 38.58
C PRO A 480 -7.83 28.86 38.77
N SER A 481 -9.13 28.81 38.47
CA SER A 481 -9.96 27.60 38.64
C SER A 481 -10.01 26.65 37.43
N VAL A 482 -9.32 26.97 36.33
CA VAL A 482 -9.27 26.10 35.14
C VAL A 482 -7.86 25.56 34.94
N SER A 483 -7.59 24.40 35.54
CA SER A 483 -6.35 23.66 35.33
C SER A 483 -6.50 22.69 34.14
N PRO A 484 -5.54 22.61 33.20
CA PRO A 484 -5.59 21.64 32.10
C PRO A 484 -5.43 20.23 32.68
N GLY A 485 -6.55 19.53 32.84
CA GLY A 485 -6.63 18.26 33.56
C GLY A 485 -5.59 17.21 33.12
N GLY A 486 -4.96 16.58 34.11
CA GLY A 486 -4.22 15.32 33.98
C GLY A 486 -2.70 15.44 34.01
N VAL A 487 -2.09 16.36 33.27
CA VAL A 487 -0.61 16.36 33.07
C VAL A 487 0.15 16.69 34.36
N ASP A 488 -0.39 17.61 35.17
CA ASP A 488 0.26 18.13 36.38
C ASP A 488 -0.44 17.67 37.68
N THR A 489 -1.23 16.59 37.62
CA THR A 489 -1.98 16.09 38.79
C THR A 489 -1.39 14.79 39.33
N ALA A 490 -1.54 14.55 40.64
CA ALA A 490 -1.14 13.29 41.27
C ALA A 490 -2.18 12.19 41.01
N ALA A 491 -1.73 10.92 41.00
CA ALA A 491 -2.63 9.77 40.97
C ALA A 491 -3.39 9.68 42.31
N VAL A 492 -4.72 9.67 42.27
CA VAL A 492 -5.56 9.55 43.46
C VAL A 492 -6.11 8.12 43.56
N GLY A 493 -5.99 7.50 44.74
CA GLY A 493 -6.59 6.17 44.99
C GLY A 493 -6.04 5.01 44.16
N GLY A 494 -4.81 5.13 43.65
CA GLY A 494 -4.20 4.14 42.76
C GLY A 494 -4.77 4.14 41.34
N VAL A 495 -5.49 5.18 40.93
CA VAL A 495 -5.99 5.34 39.56
C VAL A 495 -5.01 6.18 38.74
N PHE A 496 -4.68 5.71 37.54
CA PHE A 496 -3.73 6.33 36.61
C PHE A 496 -4.39 6.54 35.26
N ASP A 497 -4.10 7.67 34.62
CA ASP A 497 -4.34 7.86 33.19
C ASP A 497 -3.15 7.27 32.42
N VAL A 498 -3.37 6.13 31.76
CA VAL A 498 -2.35 5.42 30.98
C VAL A 498 -2.66 5.57 29.50
N SER A 499 -1.71 6.07 28.72
CA SER A 499 -1.86 6.32 27.28
C SER A 499 -0.60 5.97 26.51
N ASN A 500 -0.67 5.87 25.18
CA ASN A 500 0.53 5.76 24.34
C ASN A 500 1.49 6.93 24.63
N ALA A 501 2.80 6.69 24.53
CA ALA A 501 3.83 7.73 24.65
C ALA A 501 4.18 8.36 23.29
N ASP A 502 4.19 7.55 22.22
CA ASP A 502 4.55 7.99 20.87
C ASP A 502 3.36 8.50 20.08
N ARG A 503 3.61 9.42 19.15
CA ARG A 503 2.60 10.03 18.24
C ARG A 503 3.04 10.07 16.78
N LEU A 504 4.36 10.01 16.56
CA LEU A 504 5.03 10.07 15.26
C LEU A 504 5.79 8.75 15.03
N GLY A 505 5.83 8.30 13.78
CA GLY A 505 6.47 7.03 13.40
C GLY A 505 5.61 5.78 13.61
N PHE A 506 4.32 5.96 13.89
CA PHE A 506 3.34 4.86 14.03
C PHE A 506 1.99 5.34 13.50
N SER A 507 1.24 4.43 12.87
CA SER A 507 -0.14 4.66 12.46
C SER A 507 -1.09 4.72 13.66
N GLU A 508 -2.26 5.31 13.47
CA GLU A 508 -3.32 5.36 14.49
C GLU A 508 -3.69 3.96 15.01
N VAL A 509 -3.72 2.98 14.11
CA VAL A 509 -4.05 1.59 14.44
C VAL A 509 -2.98 0.96 15.34
N GLU A 510 -1.71 1.17 15.01
CA GLU A 510 -0.58 0.65 15.81
C GLU A 510 -0.52 1.29 17.19
N LEU A 511 -0.75 2.61 17.27
CA LEU A 511 -0.80 3.34 18.54
C LEU A 511 -1.92 2.83 19.45
N VAL A 512 -3.11 2.56 18.90
CA VAL A 512 -4.23 1.99 19.67
C VAL A 512 -3.91 0.55 20.08
N GLN A 513 -3.34 -0.26 19.20
CA GLN A 513 -2.98 -1.64 19.52
C GLN A 513 -1.92 -1.71 20.64
N MET A 514 -0.93 -0.81 20.63
CA MET A 514 0.05 -0.69 21.72
C MET A 514 -0.60 -0.42 23.08
N VAL A 515 -1.61 0.45 23.11
CA VAL A 515 -2.38 0.74 24.34
C VAL A 515 -3.18 -0.47 24.77
N VAL A 516 -3.87 -1.15 23.84
CA VAL A 516 -4.66 -2.35 24.14
C VAL A 516 -3.79 -3.44 24.75
N ASP A 517 -2.66 -3.76 24.12
CA ASP A 517 -1.76 -4.82 24.58
C ASP A 517 -1.10 -4.47 25.91
N GLY A 518 -0.62 -3.23 26.03
CA GLY A 518 0.03 -2.79 27.25
C GLY A 518 -0.94 -2.75 28.43
N VAL A 519 -2.16 -2.26 28.25
CA VAL A 519 -3.18 -2.24 29.31
C VAL A 519 -3.58 -3.66 29.73
N LYS A 520 -3.73 -4.60 28.79
CA LYS A 520 -3.98 -6.02 29.12
C LYS A 520 -2.88 -6.59 30.03
N LEU A 521 -1.62 -6.33 29.71
CA LEU A 521 -0.49 -6.82 30.52
C LEU A 521 -0.45 -6.16 31.91
N LEU A 522 -0.71 -4.84 31.99
CA LEU A 522 -0.79 -4.14 33.28
C LEU A 522 -1.90 -4.71 34.17
N ILE A 523 -3.04 -5.08 33.58
CA ILE A 523 -4.15 -5.73 34.29
C ILE A 523 -3.75 -7.13 34.78
N GLU A 524 -3.02 -7.92 33.99
CA GLU A 524 -2.52 -9.23 34.41
C GLU A 524 -1.52 -9.12 35.57
N MET A 525 -0.58 -8.19 35.48
CA MET A 525 0.39 -7.92 36.54
C MET A 525 -0.28 -7.48 37.84
N GLU A 526 -1.29 -6.59 37.77
CA GLU A 526 -2.04 -6.15 38.96
C GLU A 526 -2.73 -7.33 39.66
N GLN A 527 -3.35 -8.25 38.90
CA GLN A 527 -3.99 -9.44 39.47
C GLN A 527 -3.01 -10.39 40.17
N ARG A 528 -1.82 -10.60 39.58
CA ARG A 528 -0.79 -11.43 40.21
C ARG A 528 -0.32 -10.83 41.52
N LEU A 529 -0.10 -9.51 41.54
CA LEU A 529 0.30 -8.81 42.76
C LEU A 529 -0.81 -8.83 43.83
N GLU A 530 -2.08 -8.72 43.43
CA GLU A 530 -3.24 -8.87 44.34
C GLU A 530 -3.29 -10.27 44.99
N GLN A 531 -2.84 -11.30 44.27
CA GLN A 531 -2.69 -12.68 44.77
C GLN A 531 -1.37 -12.95 45.51
N GLY A 532 -0.51 -11.93 45.68
CA GLY A 532 0.80 -12.07 46.32
C GLY A 532 1.86 -12.81 45.48
N GLN A 533 1.66 -12.92 44.16
CA GLN A 533 2.57 -13.59 43.24
C GLN A 533 3.58 -12.61 42.62
N ALA A 534 4.75 -13.12 42.25
CA ALA A 534 5.76 -12.34 41.54
C ALA A 534 5.35 -12.06 40.08
N ILE A 535 5.88 -10.98 39.51
CA ILE A 535 5.60 -10.53 38.13
C ILE A 535 6.87 -10.43 37.26
N ASP A 536 8.01 -10.96 37.74
CA ASP A 536 9.31 -10.83 37.08
C ASP A 536 9.33 -11.45 35.69
N ASP A 537 8.59 -12.54 35.50
CA ASP A 537 8.42 -13.27 34.25
C ASP A 537 7.50 -12.56 33.26
N LEU A 538 6.66 -11.63 33.74
CA LEU A 538 5.74 -10.84 32.91
C LEU A 538 6.35 -9.55 32.39
N VAL A 539 7.54 -9.15 32.85
CA VAL A 539 8.17 -7.91 32.40
C VAL A 539 8.49 -8.04 30.90
N PRO A 540 7.85 -7.25 30.03
CA PRO A 540 7.93 -7.46 28.59
C PRO A 540 9.33 -7.15 28.07
N ALA A 541 9.71 -7.70 26.92
CA ALA A 541 10.88 -7.22 26.18
C ALA A 541 10.65 -5.76 25.74
N GLN A 542 11.72 -5.02 25.50
CA GLN A 542 11.61 -3.65 24.99
C GLN A 542 10.94 -3.69 23.60
N LYS A 543 9.77 -3.06 23.48
CA LYS A 543 9.11 -2.79 22.19
C LYS A 543 9.79 -1.64 21.46
#